data_AF-A0A0W1AK29-F1
#
_entry.id   AF-A0A0W1AK29-F1
#
_cell.length_a   1.000
_cell.length_b   1.000
_cell.length_c   1.000
_cell.angle_alpha   90.00
_cell.angle_beta   90.00
_cell.angle_gamma   90.00
#
_symmetry.space_group_name_H-M   'P 1'
#
loop_
_entity.id
_entity.type
_entity.pdbx_description
1 polymer ?
#
loop_
_entity_poly.entity_id
_entity_poly.type
_entity_poly.pdbx_seq_one_letter_code
_entity_poly.pdbx_strand_id
1 'polypeptide(L)' 'MNERIDEGNILKQARFPIDVQETALSLSLKCYPHALSLFNELIEELQNTSITSIPQDITQSSFYSFKQKPPGKGWLSC' A
#
# COMPACT_ATOMS: atom_id res chain seq x y z
N MET A 1 -17.01 2.96 -9.00
CA MET A 1 -15.67 3.60 -8.96
C MET A 1 -15.87 4.91 -8.22
N ASN A 2 -15.20 5.12 -7.08
CA ASN A 2 -15.36 6.34 -6.29
C ASN A 2 -14.53 7.45 -6.95
N GLU A 3 -15.00 8.70 -6.95
CA GLU A 3 -14.29 9.85 -7.56
C GLU A 3 -13.04 10.28 -6.76
N ARG A 4 -12.76 9.61 -5.65
CA ARG A 4 -11.71 9.92 -4.69
C ARG A 4 -10.52 8.98 -4.84
N ILE A 5 -9.32 9.52 -4.65
CA ILE A 5 -8.05 8.82 -4.87
C ILE A 5 -7.83 7.79 -3.76
N ASP A 6 -7.65 6.52 -4.13
CA ASP A 6 -7.32 5.41 -3.22
C ASP A 6 -8.26 5.20 -2.02
N GLU A 7 -9.52 5.68 -2.08
CA GLU A 7 -10.55 5.53 -1.02
C GLU A 7 -11.51 4.35 -1.25
N GLY A 8 -11.16 3.38 -2.09
CA GLY A 8 -11.96 2.18 -2.30
C GLY A 8 -11.94 1.24 -1.09
N ASN A 9 -12.93 0.37 -0.93
CA ASN A 9 -12.87 -0.66 0.11
C ASN A 9 -11.67 -1.61 -0.13
N ILE A 10 -11.07 -2.10 0.95
CA ILE A 10 -9.96 -3.05 0.92
C ILE A 10 -10.55 -4.44 0.70
N LEU A 11 -10.12 -5.11 -0.38
CA LEU A 11 -10.44 -6.51 -0.63
C LEU A 11 -9.41 -7.44 0.00
N LYS A 12 -8.13 -7.04 -0.03
CA LYS A 12 -7.04 -7.79 0.59
C LYS A 12 -5.87 -6.87 0.92
N GLN A 13 -5.15 -7.20 2.00
CA GLN A 13 -3.99 -6.43 2.47
C GLN A 13 -2.95 -7.39 3.06
N ALA A 14 -1.68 -7.16 2.74
CA ALA A 14 -0.56 -7.78 3.41
C ALA A 14 0.12 -6.75 4.33
N ARG A 15 0.56 -7.19 5.51
CA ARG A 15 1.39 -6.39 6.43
C ARG A 15 2.68 -7.15 6.68
N PHE A 16 3.79 -6.43 6.61
CA PHE A 16 5.12 -6.98 6.87
C PHE A 16 5.97 -5.90 7.55
N PRO A 17 6.95 -6.30 8.38
CA PRO A 17 7.83 -5.36 9.07
C PRO A 17 8.78 -4.68 8.08
N ILE A 18 9.14 -3.44 8.38
CA ILE A 18 10.22 -2.70 7.72
C ILE A 18 11.51 -2.96 8.52
N ASP A 19 12.58 -3.37 7.85
CA ASP A 19 13.87 -3.64 8.50
C ASP A 19 14.59 -2.33 8.85
N VAL A 20 15.41 -2.34 9.91
CA VAL A 20 16.21 -1.18 10.34
C VAL A 20 17.13 -0.69 9.21
N GLN A 21 17.63 -1.61 8.37
CA GLN A 21 18.53 -1.30 7.26
C GLN A 21 17.81 -1.19 5.90
N GLU A 22 16.48 -1.20 5.87
CA GLU A 22 15.75 -1.04 4.61
C GLU A 22 15.94 0.37 4.03
N THR A 23 16.20 0.40 2.73
CA THR A 23 16.18 1.61 1.91
C THR A 23 14.82 1.71 1.20
N ALA A 24 14.50 2.89 0.66
CA ALA A 24 13.32 3.06 -0.19
C ALA A 24 13.30 2.06 -1.36
N LEU A 25 14.47 1.74 -1.94
CA LEU A 25 14.58 0.77 -3.03
C LEU A 25 14.33 -0.67 -2.55
N SER A 26 14.99 -1.10 -1.49
CA SER A 26 14.82 -2.48 -0.99
C SER A 26 13.40 -2.73 -0.48
N LEU A 27 12.79 -1.73 0.18
CA LEU A 27 11.38 -1.79 0.58
C LEU A 27 10.45 -1.87 -0.65
N SER A 28 10.69 -1.05 -1.68
CA SER A 28 9.91 -1.13 -2.93
C SER A 28 10.01 -2.50 -3.60
N LEU A 29 11.21 -3.09 -3.64
CA LEU A 29 11.41 -4.44 -4.19
C LEU A 29 10.70 -5.52 -3.35
N LYS A 30 10.72 -5.40 -2.02
CA LYS A 30 10.03 -6.31 -1.10
C LYS A 30 8.50 -6.28 -1.27
N CYS A 31 7.93 -5.15 -1.67
CA CYS A 31 6.50 -5.08 -1.98
C CYS A 31 6.08 -6.02 -3.13
N TYR A 32 6.94 -6.25 -4.13
CA TYR A 32 6.55 -7.01 -5.33
C TYR A 32 6.18 -8.48 -5.05
N PRO A 33 7.03 -9.29 -4.36
CA PRO A 33 6.66 -10.66 -4.02
C PRO A 33 5.37 -10.74 -3.19
N HIS A 34 5.20 -9.85 -2.21
CA HIS A 34 3.98 -9.80 -1.40
C HIS A 34 2.75 -9.44 -2.24
N ALA A 35 2.86 -8.46 -3.13
CA ALA A 35 1.78 -8.06 -4.02
C ALA A 35 1.40 -9.18 -4.99
N LEU A 36 2.37 -9.88 -5.58
CA LEU A 36 2.12 -10.99 -6.49
C LEU A 36 1.40 -12.16 -5.80
N SER A 37 1.86 -12.55 -4.61
CA SER A 37 1.19 -13.58 -3.80
C SER A 37 -0.24 -13.17 -3.46
N LEU A 38 -0.41 -11.95 -2.94
CA LEU A 38 -1.72 -11.43 -2.52
C LEU A 38 -2.69 -11.33 -3.69
N PHE A 39 -2.19 -10.93 -4.87
CA PHE A 39 -3.00 -10.79 -6.06
C PHE A 39 -3.46 -12.15 -6.60
N ASN A 40 -2.60 -13.17 -6.60
CA ASN A 40 -3.00 -14.53 -6.98
C ASN A 40 -4.13 -15.05 -6.08
N GLU A 41 -4.00 -14.91 -4.76
CA GLU A 41 -5.06 -15.32 -3.84
C GLU A 41 -6.35 -14.51 -4.05
N LEU A 42 -6.25 -13.21 -4.32
CA LEU A 42 -7.41 -12.37 -4.61
C LEU A 42 -8.14 -12.83 -5.87
N ILE A 43 -7.42 -13.25 -6.91
CA ILE A 43 -8.03 -13.78 -8.15
C ILE A 43 -8.82 -15.06 -7.87
N GLU A 44 -8.29 -15.97 -7.06
CA GLU A 44 -9.00 -17.19 -6.66
C GLU A 44 -10.28 -16.87 -5.86
N GLU A 45 -10.21 -15.93 -4.91
CA GLU A 45 -11.37 -15.51 -4.13
C GLU A 45 -12.44 -14.82 -4.99
N LEU A 46 -12.02 -14.01 -5.97
CA LEU A 46 -12.91 -13.37 -6.93
C LEU A 46 -13.65 -14.41 -7.79
N GLN A 47 -12.95 -15.43 -8.28
CA GLN A 47 -13.55 -16.52 -9.06
C GLN A 47 -14.58 -17.31 -8.24
N ASN A 48 -14.29 -17.55 -6.96
CA ASN A 48 -15.15 -18.31 -6.06
C ASN A 48 -16.24 -17.47 -5.38
N THR A 49 -16.32 -16.16 -5.68
CA THR A 49 -17.27 -15.21 -5.05
C THR A 49 -17.16 -15.19 -3.51
N SER A 50 -15.96 -15.42 -2.98
CA SER A 50 -15.69 -15.49 -1.54
C SER A 50 -15.04 -14.23 -0.96
N ILE A 51 -14.96 -13.15 -1.75
CA ILE A 51 -14.34 -11.90 -1.32
C ILE A 51 -15.15 -11.23 -0.19
N THR A 52 -14.45 -10.61 0.75
CA THR A 52 -15.06 -9.73 1.75
C THR A 52 -14.52 -8.32 1.56
N SER A 53 -15.41 -7.35 1.36
CA SER A 53 -15.06 -5.95 1.20
C SER A 53 -14.99 -5.26 2.57
N ILE A 54 -13.82 -4.75 2.93
CA ILE A 54 -13.58 -4.08 4.23
C ILE A 54 -13.52 -2.56 4.01
N PRO A 55 -14.40 -1.75 4.64
CA PRO A 55 -14.28 -0.30 4.62
C PRO A 55 -12.94 0.17 5.20
N GLN A 56 -12.35 1.21 4.60
CA GLN A 56 -11.14 1.82 5.15
C GLN A 56 -11.44 2.61 6.43
N ASP A 57 -10.51 2.58 7.38
CA ASP A 57 -10.54 3.46 8.56
C ASP A 57 -9.99 4.85 8.20
N ILE A 58 -10.89 5.79 7.96
CA ILE A 58 -10.53 7.17 7.59
C ILE A 58 -9.79 7.92 8.69
N THR A 59 -9.92 7.51 9.95
CA THR A 59 -9.27 8.19 11.10
C THR A 59 -7.76 8.03 11.09
N GLN A 60 -7.26 7.02 10.37
CA GLN A 60 -5.83 6.71 10.22
C GLN A 60 -5.33 6.92 8.78
N SER A 61 -6.12 7.62 7.94
CA SER A 61 -5.77 7.83 6.54
C SER A 61 -4.71 8.94 6.38
N SER A 62 -3.76 8.70 5.46
CA SER A 62 -2.73 9.67 5.11
C SER A 62 -2.55 9.70 3.60
N PHE A 63 -2.33 10.88 3.03
CA PHE A 63 -2.14 11.07 1.59
C PHE A 63 -0.91 11.94 1.30
N TYR A 64 -0.08 11.47 0.36
CA TYR A 64 1.13 12.15 -0.11
C TYR A 64 1.08 12.32 -1.63
N SER A 65 0.76 13.53 -2.07
CA SER A 65 0.78 13.95 -3.48
C SER A 65 2.21 14.05 -4.02
N PHE A 66 2.33 14.04 -5.35
CA PHE A 66 3.61 14.26 -6.03
C PHE A 66 4.36 15.54 -5.59
N LYS A 67 3.62 16.57 -5.15
CA LYS A 67 4.17 17.87 -4.71
C LYS A 67 4.69 17.83 -3.27
N GLN A 68 4.27 16.88 -2.44
CA GLN A 68 4.74 16.71 -1.06
C GLN A 68 6.10 15.99 -1.06
N LYS A 69 7.15 16.74 -1.38
CA LYS A 69 8.54 16.26 -1.34
C LYS A 69 9.06 16.20 0.11
N PRO A 70 10.08 15.39 0.38
CA PRO A 70 10.75 15.40 1.68
C PRO A 70 11.24 16.80 2.08
N PRO A 71 11.38 17.09 3.38
CA PRO A 71 11.93 18.35 3.88
C PRO A 71 13.23 18.72 3.19
N GLY A 72 13.41 20.01 2.92
CA GLY A 72 14.57 20.48 2.18
C GLY A 72 14.76 19.81 0.83
N LYS A 73 13.71 19.31 0.15
CA LYS A 73 13.83 18.56 -1.13
C LYS A 73 14.76 17.34 -1.07
N GLY A 74 14.96 16.76 0.12
CA GLY A 74 15.87 15.63 0.33
C GLY A 74 17.30 16.03 0.71
N TRP A 75 17.58 17.32 0.93
CA TRP A 75 18.83 17.76 1.54
C TRP A 75 18.83 17.38 3.03
N LEU A 76 19.88 16.68 3.47
CA LEU A 76 20.09 16.35 4.88
C LEU A 76 20.80 17.53 5.55
N SER A 77 20.22 18.08 6.61
CA SER A 77 20.93 19.04 7.47
C SER A 77 21.83 18.26 8.43
N CYS A 78 23.13 18.57 8.38
CA CYS A 78 24.11 18.12 9.38
C CYS A 78 23.94 18.90 10.68
#